data_AF-A0A067C4A6-F1
#
_entry.id   AF-A0A067C4A6-F1
#
_cell.length_a   1.000
_cell.length_b   1.000
_cell.length_c   1.000
_cell.angle_alpha   90.00
_cell.angle_beta   90.00
_cell.angle_gamma   90.00
#
_symmetry.space_group_name_H-M   'P 1'
#
loop_
_entity.id
_entity.type
_entity.pdbx_description
1 polymer ?
#
loop_
_entity_poly.entity_id
_entity_poly.type
_entity_poly.pdbx_seq_one_letter_code
_entity_poly.pdbx_strand_id
1 'polypeptide(L)'
;MFDEPLLPMSVPDELRCRYKTGKCPYPRAIKFNKKDGSGARLLLCERHRRLQNKTKKRSDVKYKDDRAILRVVKRLTPDVPMATLQMARLTNAPTTPDELPAFSPYELDMLAYYLL
;
A
#
# COMPACT_ATOMS: atom_id res chain seq x y z
N MET A 1 -51.90 -1.41 18.07
CA MET A 1 -51.09 -2.33 17.25
C MET A 1 -50.59 -1.55 16.06
N PHE A 2 -49.32 -1.15 16.05
CA PHE A 2 -48.65 -0.60 14.88
C PHE A 2 -47.24 -1.20 14.85
N ASP A 3 -47.15 -2.46 14.42
CA ASP A 3 -45.91 -3.06 13.95
C ASP A 3 -45.69 -2.57 12.52
N GLU A 4 -45.06 -1.41 12.39
CA GLU A 4 -44.60 -0.89 11.10
C GLU A 4 -43.26 -1.56 10.78
N PRO A 5 -43.18 -2.40 9.73
CA PRO A 5 -41.96 -3.12 9.43
C PRO A 5 -40.90 -2.13 8.96
N LEU A 6 -39.91 -1.88 9.83
CA LEU A 6 -38.72 -1.09 9.52
C LEU A 6 -38.00 -1.73 8.35
N LEU A 7 -38.28 -1.25 7.13
CA LEU A 7 -37.54 -1.59 5.93
C LEU A 7 -36.04 -1.38 6.21
N PRO A 8 -35.15 -2.27 5.73
CA PRO A 8 -33.72 -2.11 5.91
C PRO A 8 -33.30 -0.84 5.16
N MET A 9 -33.12 0.24 5.91
CA MET A 9 -32.65 1.53 5.41
C MET A 9 -31.35 1.30 4.61
N SER A 10 -31.49 1.21 3.30
CA SER A 10 -30.36 1.00 2.41
C SER A 10 -29.43 2.19 2.56
N VAL A 11 -28.20 1.94 3.01
CA VAL A 11 -27.18 2.98 3.20
C VAL A 11 -27.12 3.83 1.91
N PRO A 12 -27.30 5.16 1.98
CA PRO A 12 -27.22 6.03 0.80
C PRO A 12 -25.96 5.73 -0.02
N ASP A 13 -26.04 5.72 -1.34
CA ASP A 13 -24.92 5.35 -2.22
C ASP A 13 -23.65 6.16 -1.93
N GLU A 14 -23.80 7.41 -1.53
CA GLU A 14 -22.70 8.27 -1.11
C GLU A 14 -21.98 7.75 0.13
N LEU A 15 -22.66 7.05 1.03
CA LEU A 15 -22.05 6.53 2.25
C LEU A 15 -21.46 5.14 2.06
N ARG A 16 -21.64 4.51 0.89
CA ARG A 16 -21.14 3.16 0.63
C ARG A 16 -19.66 3.10 0.29
N CYS A 17 -19.05 1.98 0.63
CA CYS A 17 -17.66 1.70 0.34
C CYS A 17 -17.40 1.58 -1.17
N ARG A 18 -16.35 2.27 -1.65
CA ARG A 18 -15.94 2.30 -3.06
C ARG A 18 -14.90 1.22 -3.43
N TYR A 19 -15.11 -0.01 -2.97
CA TYR A 19 -14.16 -1.09 -3.28
C TYR A 19 -14.23 -1.49 -4.76
N LYS A 20 -13.11 -1.93 -5.32
CA LYS A 20 -12.95 -2.17 -6.78
C LYS A 20 -13.84 -3.28 -7.35
N THR A 21 -14.22 -4.27 -6.55
CA THR A 21 -14.94 -5.48 -7.03
C THR A 21 -16.47 -5.34 -6.96
N GLY A 22 -17.01 -4.12 -6.95
CA GLY A 22 -18.45 -3.85 -7.00
C GLY A 22 -18.97 -3.00 -5.83
N LYS A 23 -20.28 -2.72 -5.85
CA LYS A 23 -20.98 -1.90 -4.84
C LYS A 23 -20.98 -2.60 -3.48
N CYS A 24 -20.05 -2.22 -2.61
CA CYS A 24 -20.00 -2.76 -1.26
C CYS A 24 -21.17 -2.21 -0.42
N PRO A 25 -21.99 -3.06 0.23
CA PRO A 25 -23.16 -2.61 0.98
C PRO A 25 -22.81 -1.91 2.29
N TYR A 26 -21.57 -2.06 2.76
CA TYR A 26 -21.13 -1.50 4.04
C TYR A 26 -20.80 -0.01 3.93
N PRO A 27 -21.09 0.78 4.98
CA PRO A 27 -20.75 2.18 5.01
C PRO A 27 -19.23 2.41 5.05
N ARG A 28 -18.82 3.59 4.61
CA ARG A 28 -17.45 4.08 4.67
C ARG A 28 -16.97 4.17 6.13
N ALA A 29 -15.75 3.74 6.39
CA ALA A 29 -15.13 3.83 7.70
C ALA A 29 -14.87 5.29 8.09
N ILE A 30 -14.85 5.60 9.39
CA ILE A 30 -14.52 6.94 9.90
C ILE A 30 -13.17 6.86 10.61
N LYS A 31 -12.24 7.72 10.21
CA LYS A 31 -10.98 7.94 10.92
C LYS A 31 -11.10 9.24 11.71
N PHE A 32 -11.05 9.12 13.03
CA PHE A 32 -11.01 10.29 13.89
C PHE A 32 -9.62 10.92 13.87
N ASN A 33 -9.57 12.24 13.68
CA ASN A 33 -8.36 13.00 13.86
C ASN A 33 -8.15 13.26 15.36
N LYS A 34 -6.97 12.92 15.88
CA LYS A 34 -6.65 13.07 17.31
C LYS A 34 -6.55 14.52 17.75
N LYS A 35 -6.26 15.44 16.82
CA LYS A 35 -6.04 16.86 17.12
C LYS A 35 -7.35 17.63 17.31
N ASP A 36 -8.29 17.43 16.38
CA ASP A 36 -9.51 18.26 16.29
C ASP A 36 -10.79 17.48 16.60
N GLY A 37 -10.69 16.18 16.94
CA GLY A 37 -11.82 15.30 17.21
C GLY A 37 -12.72 14.99 16.00
N SER A 38 -12.46 15.62 14.85
CA SER A 38 -13.26 15.49 13.64
C SER A 38 -13.12 14.11 12.99
N GLY A 39 -14.25 13.54 12.58
CA GLY A 39 -14.31 12.24 11.89
C GLY A 39 -14.20 12.39 10.38
N ALA A 40 -13.06 12.01 9.81
CA ALA A 40 -12.88 11.95 8.35
C ALA A 40 -13.39 10.61 7.80
N ARG A 41 -14.36 10.64 6.87
CA ARG A 41 -14.84 9.43 6.18
C ARG A 41 -13.79 8.95 5.17
N LEU A 42 -13.39 7.69 5.30
CA LEU A 42 -12.46 7.02 4.38
C LEU A 42 -13.18 6.53 3.12
N LEU A 43 -12.44 6.15 2.08
CA LEU A 43 -13.02 5.62 0.83
C LEU A 43 -13.63 4.21 1.00
N LEU A 44 -13.08 3.42 1.91
CA LEU A 44 -13.42 2.02 2.11
C LEU A 44 -14.12 1.80 3.45
N CYS A 45 -14.93 0.75 3.53
CA CYS A 45 -15.44 0.24 4.80
C CYS A 45 -14.31 -0.40 5.62
N GLU A 46 -14.58 -0.65 6.91
CA GLU A 46 -13.60 -1.27 7.81
C GLU A 46 -13.08 -2.62 7.30
N ARG A 47 -13.96 -3.46 6.75
CA ARG A 47 -13.58 -4.77 6.18
C ARG A 47 -12.56 -4.63 5.05
N HIS A 48 -12.83 -3.79 4.05
CA HIS A 48 -11.93 -3.60 2.91
C HIS A 48 -10.66 -2.85 3.30
N ARG A 49 -10.73 -1.94 4.26
CA ARG A 49 -9.55 -1.29 4.83
C ARG A 49 -8.61 -2.29 5.50
N ARG A 50 -9.13 -3.22 6.31
CA ARG A 50 -8.34 -4.29 6.92
C ARG A 50 -7.73 -5.22 5.88
N LEU A 51 -8.48 -5.57 4.83
CA LEU A 51 -7.97 -6.39 3.73
C LEU A 51 -6.85 -5.68 2.96
N GLN A 52 -7.02 -4.38 2.67
CA GLN A 52 -6.00 -3.57 2.01
C GLN A 52 -4.74 -3.47 2.87
N ASN A 53 -4.86 -3.23 4.17
CA ASN A 53 -3.73 -3.19 5.10
C ASN A 53 -3.01 -4.55 5.17
N LYS A 54 -3.76 -5.67 5.19
CA LYS A 54 -3.19 -7.01 5.17
C LYS A 54 -2.43 -7.28 3.87
N THR A 55 -2.99 -6.88 2.73
CA THR A 55 -2.35 -7.02 1.41
C THR A 55 -1.10 -6.16 1.33
N LYS A 56 -1.17 -4.91 1.78
CA LYS A 56 -0.03 -4.00 1.87
C LYS A 56 1.08 -4.57 2.75
N LYS A 57 0.76 -5.08 3.95
CA LYS A 57 1.73 -5.73 4.84
C LYS A 57 2.44 -6.89 4.14
N ARG A 58 1.68 -7.76 3.46
CA ARG A 58 2.26 -8.88 2.69
C ARG A 58 3.21 -8.40 1.59
N SER A 59 2.81 -7.40 0.81
CA SER A 59 3.66 -6.86 -0.25
C SER A 59 4.87 -6.10 0.29
N ASP A 60 4.72 -5.38 1.41
CA ASP A 60 5.81 -4.62 2.03
C ASP A 60 6.89 -5.57 2.55
N VAL A 61 6.50 -6.73 3.09
CA VAL A 61 7.43 -7.79 3.50
C VAL A 61 8.06 -8.47 2.28
N LYS A 62 7.24 -8.86 1.28
CA LYS A 62 7.73 -9.57 0.08
C LYS A 62 8.76 -8.76 -0.70
N TYR A 63 8.57 -7.45 -0.80
CA TYR A 63 9.38 -6.56 -1.62
C TYR A 63 10.21 -5.59 -0.76
N LYS A 64 10.57 -5.97 0.47
CA LYS A 64 11.33 -5.12 1.39
C LYS A 64 12.71 -4.77 0.81
N ASP A 65 13.43 -5.79 0.37
CA ASP A 65 14.83 -5.68 -0.05
C ASP A 65 14.93 -4.97 -1.39
N ASP A 66 14.05 -5.36 -2.31
CA ASP A 66 13.76 -4.69 -3.57
C ASP A 66 13.58 -3.17 -3.41
N ARG A 67 12.80 -2.75 -2.41
CA ARG A 67 12.60 -1.33 -2.12
C ARG A 67 13.82 -0.67 -1.49
N ALA A 68 14.67 -1.40 -0.78
CA ALA A 68 15.95 -0.89 -0.31
C ALA A 68 16.90 -0.65 -1.49
N ILE A 69 17.04 -1.63 -2.39
CA ILE A 69 17.84 -1.50 -3.62
C ILE A 69 17.35 -0.32 -4.47
N LEU A 70 16.04 -0.23 -4.73
CA LEU A 70 15.47 0.88 -5.51
C LEU A 70 15.74 2.25 -4.86
N ARG A 71 15.82 2.33 -3.53
CA ARG A 71 16.19 3.57 -2.83
C ARG A 71 17.66 3.94 -3.02
N VAL A 72 18.56 2.96 -3.02
CA VAL A 72 19.99 3.16 -3.34
C VAL A 72 20.14 3.60 -4.81
N VAL A 73 19.57 2.86 -5.75
CA VAL A 73 19.69 3.14 -7.18
C VAL A 73 19.14 4.53 -7.51
N LYS A 74 17.99 4.91 -6.95
CA LYS A 74 17.43 6.26 -7.13
C LYS A 74 18.39 7.37 -6.69
N ARG A 75 19.17 7.16 -5.62
CA ARG A 75 20.16 8.12 -5.14
C ARG A 75 21.40 8.17 -6.03
N LEU A 76 21.84 7.02 -6.55
CA LEU A 76 22.97 6.94 -7.48
C LEU A 76 22.64 7.47 -8.88
N THR A 77 21.38 7.38 -9.30
CA THR A 77 20.92 7.75 -10.65
C THR A 77 19.67 8.63 -10.59
N PRO A 78 19.78 9.88 -10.08
CA PRO A 78 18.63 10.76 -9.90
C PRO A 78 17.96 11.16 -11.23
N ASP A 79 18.74 11.23 -12.31
CA ASP A 79 18.27 11.66 -13.65
C ASP A 79 17.49 10.57 -14.39
N VAL A 80 17.53 9.32 -13.91
CA VAL A 80 16.83 8.21 -14.54
C VAL A 80 15.43 8.08 -13.95
N PRO A 81 14.36 8.15 -14.77
CA PRO A 81 13.00 8.02 -14.25
C PRO A 81 12.78 6.63 -13.65
N MET A 82 12.15 6.60 -12.46
CA MET A 82 11.90 5.37 -11.69
C MET A 82 11.15 4.27 -12.45
N ALA A 83 10.32 4.63 -13.44
CA ALA A 83 9.62 3.66 -14.29
C ALA A 83 10.60 2.80 -15.10
N THR A 84 11.67 3.42 -15.63
CA THR A 84 12.71 2.73 -16.41
C THR A 84 13.50 1.75 -15.54
N LEU A 85 13.83 2.15 -14.30
CA LEU A 85 14.51 1.29 -13.33
C LEU A 85 13.67 0.07 -12.92
N GLN A 86 12.34 0.23 -12.82
CA GLN A 86 11.43 -0.89 -12.52
C GLN A 86 11.30 -1.86 -13.70
N MET A 87 11.31 -1.37 -14.94
CA MET A 87 11.23 -2.21 -16.14
C MET A 87 12.50 -3.05 -16.34
N ALA A 88 13.69 -2.45 -16.16
CA ALA A 88 14.98 -3.16 -16.30
C ALA A 88 15.14 -4.35 -15.32
N ARG A 89 14.38 -4.33 -14.22
CA ARG A 89 14.40 -5.38 -13.21
C ARG A 89 13.56 -6.61 -13.58
N LEU A 90 12.54 -6.45 -14.43
CA LEU A 90 11.71 -7.55 -14.91
C LEU A 90 12.39 -8.35 -16.03
N THR A 91 13.40 -7.76 -16.69
CA THR A 91 14.08 -8.38 -17.84
C THR A 91 15.36 -9.12 -17.46
N ASN A 92 15.88 -8.94 -16.24
CA ASN A 92 17.13 -9.57 -15.80
C ASN A 92 16.85 -10.76 -14.87
N ALA A 93 16.87 -11.97 -15.44
CA ALA A 93 16.98 -13.26 -14.75
C ALA A 93 18.44 -13.79 -14.89
N PRO A 94 18.84 -14.80 -14.10
CA PRO A 94 20.03 -14.81 -13.25
C PRO A 94 21.36 -14.80 -14.01
N THR A 95 22.25 -13.88 -13.65
CA THR A 95 23.68 -13.97 -13.95
C THR A 95 24.37 -14.71 -12.80
N THR A 96 24.69 -15.99 -13.05
CA THR A 96 25.87 -16.78 -12.60
C THR A 96 26.35 -16.71 -11.12
N PRO A 97 26.82 -17.85 -10.55
CA PRO A 97 27.11 -18.01 -9.13
C PRO A 97 28.52 -17.54 -8.70
N ASP A 98 28.98 -16.37 -9.15
CA ASP A 98 30.17 -15.73 -8.57
C ASP A 98 29.71 -14.66 -7.58
N GLU A 99 29.65 -15.08 -6.31
CA GLU A 99 29.09 -14.34 -5.18
C GLU A 99 29.91 -13.08 -4.85
N LEU A 100 29.55 -11.95 -5.44
CA LEU A 100 29.64 -10.71 -4.68
C LEU A 100 28.62 -10.81 -3.53
N PRO A 101 29.01 -10.56 -2.27
CA PRO A 101 28.09 -10.67 -1.15
C PRO A 101 26.90 -9.73 -1.41
N ALA A 102 25.72 -10.33 -1.54
CA ALA A 102 24.49 -9.57 -1.67
C ALA A 102 24.33 -8.74 -0.39
N PHE A 103 24.35 -7.41 -0.53
CA PHE A 103 24.15 -6.52 0.60
C PHE A 103 22.85 -6.89 1.34
N SER A 104 22.96 -7.03 2.65
CA SER A 104 21.79 -7.25 3.49
C SER A 104 20.83 -6.05 3.39
N PRO A 105 19.54 -6.24 3.72
CA PRO A 105 18.56 -5.16 3.66
C PRO A 105 18.92 -3.97 4.56
N TYR A 106 19.64 -4.23 5.65
CA TYR A 106 20.14 -3.21 6.57
C TYR A 106 21.29 -2.41 5.95
N GLU A 107 22.25 -3.08 5.32
CA GLU A 107 23.35 -2.42 4.61
C GLU A 107 22.85 -1.56 3.45
N LEU A 108 21.85 -2.05 2.70
CA LEU A 108 21.19 -1.26 1.66
C LEU A 108 20.51 -0.02 2.22
N ASP A 109 19.83 -0.14 3.37
CA ASP A 109 19.22 1.03 4.03
C ASP A 109 20.28 2.03 4.49
N MET A 110 21.42 1.52 4.99
CA MET A 110 22.55 2.35 5.39
C MET A 110 23.21 3.06 4.22
N LEU A 111 23.54 2.34 3.15
CA LEU A 111 24.07 2.90 1.91
C LEU A 111 23.12 3.96 1.37
N ALA A 112 21.82 3.67 1.36
CA ALA A 112 20.84 4.65 0.94
C ALA A 112 20.96 5.90 1.83
N TYR A 113 20.96 5.77 3.16
CA TYR A 113 21.07 6.91 4.08
C TYR A 113 22.32 7.77 3.84
N TYR A 114 23.48 7.17 3.57
CA TYR A 114 24.75 7.88 3.42
C TYR A 114 25.02 8.47 2.02
N LEU A 115 24.30 8.03 0.99
CA LEU A 115 24.37 8.59 -0.38
C LEU A 115 23.58 9.92 -0.51
N LEU A 116 23.77 10.84 0.45
CA LEU A 116 23.15 12.17 0.49
C LEU A 116 23.78 13.14 -0.52
#